data_AF-A0A4Y7PFW7-F1
#
_entry.id   AF-A0A4Y7PFW7-F1
#
_cell.length_a   1.000
_cell.length_b   1.000
_cell.length_c   1.000
_cell.angle_alpha   90.00
_cell.angle_beta   90.00
_cell.angle_gamma   90.00
#
_symmetry.space_group_name_H-M   'P 1'
#
loop_
_entity.id
_entity.type
_entity.pdbx_description
1 polymer ?
#
loop_
_entity_poly.entity_id
_entity_poly.type
_entity_poly.pdbx_seq_one_letter_code
_entity_poly.pdbx_strand_id
1 'polypeptide(L)'
;WVRRLVGDDELNFRFSILQRRVGFRHFANGCTCFKQVTGNEQRDIARYLIVVLNGLPSHHKTVITALRFLMEFVHLGEYGSHDDDTLQYMSDAVAGFHKFKQAILDAELRMGSNGPMDNMNIPKAEMFHFVVESIKQMGIPAQHSTDITENKLIEVAKKPFRMTNHRDAPPQMVRALDRASKHRIFSLYLE
;
A
#
# COMPACT_ATOMS: atom_id res chain seq x y z
N TRP A 1 2.83 -10.45 -9.66
CA TRP A 1 4.16 -10.78 -10.20
C TRP A 1 4.92 -11.72 -9.26
N VAL A 2 5.27 -11.30 -8.04
CA VAL A 2 6.07 -12.12 -7.10
C VAL A 2 5.48 -13.50 -6.79
N ARG A 3 4.17 -13.61 -6.57
CA ARG A 3 3.49 -14.91 -6.40
C ARG A 3 3.76 -15.91 -7.53
N ARG A 4 3.82 -15.43 -8.78
CA ARG A 4 4.12 -16.26 -9.96
C ARG A 4 5.62 -16.56 -10.10
N LEU A 5 6.45 -15.58 -9.74
CA LEU A 5 7.91 -15.70 -9.82
C LEU A 5 8.43 -16.77 -8.84
N VAL A 6 7.87 -16.81 -7.63
CA VAL A 6 8.37 -17.64 -6.53
C VAL A 6 7.51 -18.88 -6.29
N GLY A 7 6.21 -18.80 -6.56
CA GLY A 7 5.21 -19.76 -6.10
C GLY A 7 4.67 -19.40 -4.72
N ASP A 8 3.39 -19.71 -4.48
CA ASP A 8 2.72 -19.32 -3.24
C ASP A 8 3.30 -20.03 -2.00
N ASP A 9 3.67 -21.31 -2.11
CA ASP A 9 4.22 -22.10 -1.00
C ASP A 9 5.58 -21.56 -0.53
N GLU A 10 6.52 -21.39 -1.46
CA GLU A 10 7.84 -20.84 -1.18
C GLU A 10 7.75 -19.38 -0.69
N LEU A 11 6.86 -18.58 -1.29
CA LEU A 11 6.64 -17.20 -0.83
C LEU A 11 6.14 -17.17 0.62
N ASN A 12 5.15 -17.99 0.95
CA ASN A 12 4.61 -18.09 2.30
C ASN A 12 5.64 -18.59 3.31
N PHE A 13 6.43 -19.60 2.93
CA PHE A 13 7.52 -20.11 3.75
C PHE A 13 8.54 -19.02 4.05
N ARG A 14 8.98 -18.25 3.05
CA ARG A 14 9.94 -17.16 3.25
C ARG A 14 9.40 -16.06 4.15
N PHE A 15 8.11 -15.73 4.04
CA PHE A 15 7.47 -14.75 4.92
C PHE A 15 7.32 -15.26 6.36
N SER A 16 7.10 -16.56 6.56
CA SER A 16 6.90 -17.14 7.90
C SER A 16 8.19 -17.25 8.71
N ILE A 17 9.33 -17.43 8.05
CA ILE A 17 10.65 -17.49 8.71
C ILE A 17 11.25 -16.12 9.02
N LEU A 18 10.64 -15.01 8.58
CA LEU A 18 11.12 -13.67 8.91
C LEU A 18 11.07 -13.43 10.42
N GLN A 19 12.17 -12.91 10.95
CA GLN A 19 12.27 -12.54 12.35
C GLN A 19 11.17 -11.56 12.74
N ARG A 20 10.56 -11.79 13.91
CA ARG A 20 9.57 -10.88 14.49
C ARG A 20 10.25 -9.56 14.87
N ARG A 21 9.69 -8.44 14.41
CA ARG A 21 10.15 -7.09 14.75
C ARG A 21 9.02 -6.31 15.42
N VAL A 22 9.36 -5.51 16.42
CA VAL A 22 8.41 -4.62 17.10
C VAL A 22 7.92 -3.58 16.09
N GLY A 23 6.60 -3.37 16.01
CA GLY A 23 6.00 -2.38 15.10
C GLY A 23 5.77 -2.87 13.67
N PHE A 24 6.04 -4.15 13.37
CA PHE A 24 5.79 -4.75 12.06
C PHE A 24 4.91 -5.99 12.21
N ARG A 25 4.02 -6.22 11.26
CA ARG A 25 3.26 -7.48 11.20
C ARG A 25 4.19 -8.64 10.85
N HIS A 26 4.01 -9.75 11.56
CA HIS A 26 4.63 -11.02 11.26
C HIS A 26 3.63 -11.94 10.54
N PHE A 27 4.06 -12.56 9.45
CA PHE A 27 3.23 -13.37 8.56
C PHE A 27 3.49 -14.86 8.78
N ALA A 28 3.13 -15.38 9.97
CA ALA A 28 3.39 -16.78 10.34
C ALA A 28 2.75 -17.80 9.38
N ASN A 29 1.59 -17.48 8.81
CA ASN A 29 0.90 -18.31 7.83
C ASN A 29 1.13 -17.84 6.38
N GLY A 30 2.19 -17.06 6.16
CA GLY A 30 2.48 -16.43 4.87
C GLY A 30 1.61 -15.20 4.57
N CYS A 31 1.74 -14.70 3.34
CA CYS A 31 1.11 -13.46 2.89
C CYS A 31 0.12 -13.63 1.73
N THR A 32 -0.05 -14.85 1.19
CA THR A 32 -0.94 -15.10 0.04
C THR A 32 -2.36 -15.53 0.42
N CYS A 33 -2.60 -15.84 1.69
CA CYS A 33 -3.89 -16.34 2.19
C CYS A 33 -4.99 -15.25 2.35
N PHE A 34 -4.63 -13.97 2.22
CA PHE A 34 -5.56 -12.87 2.40
C PHE A 34 -6.54 -12.74 1.22
N LYS A 35 -7.85 -12.83 1.50
CA LYS A 35 -8.90 -12.51 0.51
C LYS A 35 -8.98 -11.02 0.20
N GLN A 36 -8.71 -10.18 1.21
CA GLN A 36 -8.60 -8.73 1.10
C GLN A 36 -7.40 -8.29 1.92
N VAL A 37 -6.51 -7.50 1.31
CA VAL A 37 -5.30 -7.00 1.96
C VAL A 37 -5.54 -5.56 2.40
N THR A 38 -5.45 -5.31 3.70
CA THR A 38 -5.55 -3.97 4.31
C THR A 38 -4.33 -3.11 3.97
N GLY A 39 -4.43 -1.79 4.07
CA GLY A 39 -3.30 -0.89 3.82
C GLY A 39 -2.08 -1.18 4.71
N ASN A 40 -2.30 -1.55 5.98
CA ASN A 40 -1.23 -1.95 6.89
C ASN A 40 -0.53 -3.24 6.43
N GLU A 41 -1.28 -4.23 5.94
CA GLU A 41 -0.70 -5.46 5.39
C GLU A 41 0.11 -5.18 4.11
N GLN A 42 -0.41 -4.34 3.21
CA GLN A 42 0.31 -3.95 2.00
C GLN A 42 1.65 -3.27 2.34
N ARG A 43 1.65 -2.37 3.33
CA ARG A 43 2.85 -1.66 3.79
C ARG A 43 3.90 -2.63 4.33
N ASP A 44 3.50 -3.54 5.22
CA ASP A 44 4.43 -4.53 5.77
C ASP A 44 4.91 -5.55 4.73
N ILE A 45 4.08 -5.93 3.77
CA ILE A 45 4.50 -6.76 2.64
C ILE A 45 5.55 -6.02 1.80
N ALA A 46 5.35 -4.73 1.48
CA ALA A 46 6.30 -3.94 0.69
C ALA A 46 7.67 -3.87 1.36
N ARG A 47 7.71 -3.61 2.67
CA ARG A 47 8.94 -3.55 3.48
C ARG A 47 9.78 -4.82 3.42
N TYR A 48 9.14 -5.99 3.33
CA TYR A 48 9.84 -7.28 3.30
C TYR A 48 10.08 -7.82 1.89
N LEU A 49 9.44 -7.27 0.86
CA LEU A 49 9.37 -7.90 -0.45
C LEU A 49 10.75 -8.20 -1.05
N ILE A 50 11.65 -7.22 -1.05
CA ILE A 50 12.99 -7.40 -1.64
C ILE A 50 13.84 -8.37 -0.83
N VAL A 51 13.69 -8.37 0.50
CA VAL A 51 14.39 -9.31 1.38
C VAL A 51 13.94 -10.74 1.11
N VAL A 52 12.63 -10.95 0.95
CA VAL A 52 12.04 -12.25 0.64
C VAL A 52 12.50 -12.77 -0.73
N LEU A 53 12.73 -11.89 -1.70
CA LEU A 53 13.25 -12.27 -3.02
C LEU A 53 14.75 -12.58 -3.04
N ASN A 54 15.47 -12.35 -1.93
CA ASN A 54 16.89 -12.63 -1.87
C ASN A 54 17.17 -14.14 -2.03
N GLY A 55 18.29 -14.48 -2.68
CA GLY A 55 18.68 -15.88 -2.93
C GLY A 55 17.88 -16.61 -4.02
N LEU A 56 16.98 -15.92 -4.73
CA LEU A 56 16.40 -16.49 -5.95
C LEU A 56 17.48 -16.68 -7.04
N PRO A 57 17.30 -17.67 -7.95
CA PRO A 57 18.23 -17.92 -9.04
C PRO A 57 18.58 -16.67 -9.87
N SER A 58 19.82 -16.65 -10.40
CA SER A 58 20.38 -15.51 -11.13
C SER A 58 19.56 -15.08 -12.36
N HIS A 59 18.83 -15.99 -12.99
CA HIS A 59 17.97 -15.68 -14.13
C HIS A 59 16.77 -14.79 -13.76
N HIS A 60 16.43 -14.65 -12.48
CA HIS A 60 15.41 -13.71 -12.00
C HIS A 60 15.96 -12.33 -11.64
N LYS A 61 17.28 -12.11 -11.71
CA LYS A 61 17.93 -10.88 -11.24
C LYS A 61 17.35 -9.61 -11.86
N THR A 62 17.03 -9.63 -13.16
CA THR A 62 16.46 -8.46 -13.86
C THR A 62 15.06 -8.13 -13.35
N VAL A 63 14.22 -9.16 -13.12
CA VAL A 63 12.88 -8.99 -12.52
C VAL A 63 12.99 -8.43 -11.11
N ILE A 64 13.89 -8.98 -10.28
CA ILE A 64 14.11 -8.50 -8.91
C ILE A 64 14.61 -7.05 -8.91
N THR A 65 15.44 -6.67 -9.89
CA THR A 65 15.92 -5.29 -10.07
C THR A 65 14.76 -4.34 -10.39
N ALA A 66 13.84 -4.72 -11.29
CA ALA A 66 12.64 -3.94 -11.55
C ALA A 66 11.78 -3.77 -10.29
N LEU A 67 11.55 -4.86 -9.56
CA LEU A 67 10.79 -4.83 -8.31
C LEU A 67 11.46 -3.97 -7.24
N ARG A 68 12.80 -3.98 -7.17
CA ARG A 68 13.56 -3.14 -6.25
C ARG A 68 13.31 -1.66 -6.52
N PHE A 69 13.46 -1.22 -7.77
CA PHE A 69 13.18 0.16 -8.15
C PHE A 69 11.73 0.57 -7.86
N LEU A 70 10.78 -0.34 -8.09
CA LEU A 70 9.39 -0.11 -7.73
C LEU A 70 9.20 0.09 -6.22
N MET A 71 9.82 -0.77 -5.39
CA MET A 71 9.73 -0.63 -3.92
C MET A 71 10.45 0.62 -3.42
N GLU A 72 11.58 0.99 -4.02
CA GLU A 72 12.30 2.22 -3.72
C GLU A 72 11.43 3.45 -3.98
N PHE A 73 10.76 3.50 -5.13
CA PHE A 73 9.76 4.55 -5.43
C PHE A 73 8.62 4.58 -4.40
N VAL A 74 8.06 3.42 -4.06
CA VAL A 74 6.97 3.33 -3.06
C VAL A 74 7.43 3.84 -1.70
N HIS A 75 8.61 3.44 -1.22
CA HIS A 75 9.13 3.87 0.07
C HIS A 75 9.51 5.35 0.11
N LEU A 76 10.03 5.91 -0.98
CA LEU A 76 10.25 7.35 -1.09
C LEU A 76 8.92 8.11 -1.00
N GLY A 77 7.85 7.61 -1.63
CA GLY A 77 6.52 8.22 -1.53
C GLY A 77 5.89 8.22 -0.13
N GLU A 78 6.44 7.43 0.80
CA GLU A 78 6.04 7.40 2.21
C GLU A 78 6.73 8.49 3.06
N TYR A 79 7.66 9.25 2.49
CA TYR A 79 8.39 10.27 3.24
C TYR A 79 7.47 11.43 3.63
N GLY A 80 7.66 11.94 4.85
CA GLY A 80 6.87 13.07 5.37
C GLY A 80 7.27 14.44 4.80
N SER A 81 8.38 14.50 4.05
CA SER A 81 8.88 15.69 3.38
C SER A 81 9.85 15.29 2.28
N HIS A 82 10.00 16.15 1.27
CA HIS A 82 10.95 15.97 0.19
C HIS A 82 11.83 17.21 0.01
N ASP A 83 13.09 16.96 -0.29
CA ASP A 83 14.09 17.89 -0.78
C ASP A 83 14.47 17.53 -2.23
N ASP A 84 15.36 18.31 -2.84
CA ASP A 84 15.76 18.07 -4.23
C ASP A 84 16.41 16.69 -4.43
N ASP A 85 17.17 16.21 -3.46
CA ASP A 85 17.85 14.90 -3.51
C ASP A 85 16.83 13.75 -3.48
N THR A 86 15.86 13.78 -2.56
CA THR A 86 14.84 12.73 -2.46
C THR A 86 13.88 12.74 -3.66
N LEU A 87 13.62 13.90 -4.26
CA LEU A 87 12.88 14.00 -5.53
C LEU A 87 13.69 13.41 -6.70
N GLN A 88 15.01 13.62 -6.72
CA GLN A 88 15.88 13.00 -7.70
C GLN A 88 15.90 11.48 -7.54
N TYR A 89 16.05 10.95 -6.32
CA TYR A 89 15.97 9.52 -6.06
C TYR A 89 14.65 8.92 -6.50
N MET A 90 13.54 9.64 -6.32
CA MET A 90 12.23 9.18 -6.77
C MET A 90 12.16 9.12 -8.30
N SER A 91 12.72 10.13 -8.98
CA SER A 91 12.80 10.17 -10.45
C SER A 91 13.66 9.03 -10.99
N ASP A 92 14.80 8.76 -10.36
CA ASP A 92 15.72 7.68 -10.71
C ASP A 92 15.07 6.31 -10.47
N ALA A 93 14.31 6.16 -9.39
CA ALA A 93 13.56 4.93 -9.10
C ALA A 93 12.50 4.65 -10.17
N VAL A 94 11.76 5.67 -10.62
CA VAL A 94 10.83 5.52 -11.75
C VAL A 94 11.60 5.13 -13.01
N ALA A 95 12.66 5.86 -13.38
CA ALA A 95 13.46 5.56 -14.57
C ALA A 95 14.04 4.12 -14.53
N GLY A 96 14.54 3.69 -13.38
CA GLY A 96 15.03 2.34 -13.14
C GLY A 96 13.93 1.28 -13.30
N PHE A 97 12.74 1.51 -12.75
CA PHE A 97 11.61 0.61 -12.96
C PHE A 97 11.26 0.50 -14.45
N HIS A 98 11.15 1.62 -15.15
CA HIS A 98 10.83 1.63 -16.59
C HIS A 98 11.89 0.95 -17.45
N LYS A 99 13.17 1.06 -17.08
CA LYS A 99 14.28 0.37 -17.75
C LYS A 99 14.19 -1.15 -17.63
N PHE A 100 13.73 -1.67 -16.49
CA PHE A 100 13.77 -3.12 -16.20
C PHE A 100 12.39 -3.81 -16.23
N LYS A 101 11.27 -3.06 -16.31
CA LYS A 101 9.91 -3.62 -16.26
C LYS A 101 9.61 -4.63 -17.37
N GLN A 102 10.31 -4.55 -18.51
CA GLN A 102 10.14 -5.50 -19.62
C GLN A 102 10.44 -6.94 -19.19
N ALA A 103 11.40 -7.14 -18.29
CA ALA A 103 11.73 -8.47 -17.77
C ALA A 103 10.55 -9.15 -17.03
N ILE A 104 9.61 -8.36 -16.50
CA ILE A 104 8.39 -8.89 -15.87
C ILE A 104 7.45 -9.49 -16.93
N LEU A 105 7.40 -8.88 -18.12
CA LEU A 105 6.59 -9.32 -19.25
C LEU A 105 7.23 -10.52 -19.93
N ASP A 106 8.55 -10.45 -20.18
CA ASP A 106 9.31 -11.54 -20.81
C ASP A 106 9.28 -12.83 -19.98
N ALA A 107 9.17 -12.70 -18.65
CA ALA A 107 8.99 -13.82 -17.73
C ALA A 107 7.50 -14.24 -17.53
N GLU A 108 6.58 -13.69 -18.34
CA GLU A 108 5.14 -13.97 -18.32
C GLU A 108 4.48 -13.80 -16.93
N LEU A 109 5.03 -12.92 -16.10
CA LEU A 109 4.57 -12.75 -14.71
C LEU A 109 3.30 -11.91 -14.60
N ARG A 110 2.99 -11.14 -15.66
CA ARG A 110 1.78 -10.32 -15.77
C ARG A 110 0.70 -11.12 -16.50
N MET A 111 -0.41 -11.37 -15.82
CA MET A 111 -1.53 -12.14 -16.34
C MET A 111 -2.78 -11.26 -16.49
N GLY A 112 -3.51 -11.48 -17.58
CA GLY A 112 -4.88 -11.03 -17.77
C GLY A 112 -5.84 -12.22 -17.77
N SER A 113 -7.12 -11.97 -18.10
CA SER A 113 -8.15 -13.01 -18.16
C SER A 113 -7.86 -14.10 -19.21
N ASN A 114 -7.08 -13.76 -20.25
CA ASN A 114 -6.82 -14.62 -21.41
C ASN A 114 -5.39 -15.19 -21.44
N GLY A 115 -4.61 -15.08 -20.35
CA GLY A 115 -3.23 -15.53 -20.30
C GLY A 115 -2.22 -14.41 -20.01
N PRO A 116 -0.93 -14.63 -20.30
CA PRO A 116 0.11 -13.61 -20.15
C PRO A 116 -0.20 -12.36 -20.98
N MET A 117 0.13 -11.18 -20.43
CA MET A 117 -0.02 -9.90 -21.13
C MET A 117 1.33 -9.39 -21.63
N ASP A 118 1.30 -8.74 -22.79
CA ASP A 118 2.46 -8.18 -23.49
C ASP A 118 2.76 -6.72 -23.16
N ASN A 119 1.90 -6.05 -22.39
CA ASN A 119 1.99 -4.63 -22.08
C ASN A 119 1.97 -4.36 -20.59
N MET A 120 2.49 -3.20 -20.18
CA MET A 120 2.51 -2.77 -18.77
C MET A 120 1.43 -1.73 -18.44
N ASN A 121 0.26 -1.78 -19.10
CA ASN A 121 -0.83 -0.81 -18.97
C ASN A 121 -1.57 -0.96 -17.63
N ILE A 122 -0.92 -0.66 -16.51
CA ILE A 122 -1.55 -0.50 -15.19
C ILE A 122 -1.67 1.01 -14.96
N PRO A 123 -2.89 1.57 -14.85
CA PRO A 123 -3.08 3.00 -14.65
C PRO A 123 -2.25 3.58 -13.49
N LYS A 124 -2.13 2.83 -12.38
CA LYS A 124 -1.29 3.20 -11.24
C LYS A 124 0.20 3.25 -11.56
N ALA A 125 0.69 2.37 -12.43
CA ALA A 125 2.10 2.36 -12.82
C ALA A 125 2.43 3.49 -13.80
N GLU A 126 1.51 3.82 -14.71
CA GLU A 126 1.64 4.97 -15.61
C GLU A 126 1.63 6.30 -14.85
N MET A 127 0.88 6.38 -13.75
CA MET A 127 0.84 7.55 -12.87
C MET A 127 2.22 7.94 -12.31
N PHE A 128 3.14 6.98 -12.14
CA PHE A 128 4.45 7.23 -11.52
C PHE A 128 5.26 8.32 -12.22
N HIS A 129 5.09 8.48 -13.54
CA HIS A 129 5.73 9.54 -14.33
C HIS A 129 5.44 10.95 -13.85
N PHE A 130 4.26 11.16 -13.24
CA PHE A 130 3.78 12.47 -12.85
C PHE A 130 3.93 12.76 -11.36
N VAL A 131 4.35 11.77 -10.56
CA VAL A 131 4.35 11.92 -9.10
C VAL A 131 5.34 12.98 -8.62
N VAL A 132 6.54 13.03 -9.18
CA VAL A 132 7.56 14.02 -8.77
C VAL A 132 7.09 15.44 -9.08
N GLU A 133 6.54 15.67 -10.26
CA GLU A 133 5.99 16.98 -10.64
C GLU A 133 4.77 17.35 -9.79
N SER A 134 3.90 16.38 -9.52
CA SER A 134 2.76 16.54 -8.60
C SER A 134 3.21 16.96 -7.21
N ILE A 135 4.29 16.36 -6.67
CA ILE A 135 4.83 16.71 -5.35
C ILE A 135 5.34 18.16 -5.32
N LYS A 136 6.03 18.60 -6.38
CA LYS A 136 6.52 19.99 -6.49
C LYS A 136 5.38 21.00 -6.54
N GLN A 137 4.27 20.66 -7.20
CA GLN A 137 3.14 21.57 -7.40
C GLN A 137 2.13 21.57 -6.25
N MET A 138 1.87 20.41 -5.64
CA MET A 138 0.75 20.20 -4.72
C MET A 138 1.16 19.65 -3.35
N GLY A 139 2.46 19.47 -3.10
CA GLY A 139 2.97 18.88 -1.87
C GLY A 139 2.89 17.36 -1.84
N ILE A 140 3.26 16.78 -0.69
CA ILE A 140 3.41 15.33 -0.54
C ILE A 140 2.09 14.56 -0.72
N PRO A 141 2.11 13.30 -1.19
CA PRO A 141 0.90 12.53 -1.43
C PRO A 141 0.05 12.32 -0.16
N ALA A 142 0.69 12.27 1.01
CA ALA A 142 0.01 12.08 2.29
C ALA A 142 -1.05 13.17 2.58
N GLN A 143 -0.85 14.39 2.08
CA GLN A 143 -1.82 15.49 2.24
C GLN A 143 -3.14 15.23 1.51
N HIS A 144 -3.10 14.42 0.45
CA HIS A 144 -4.24 14.08 -0.41
C HIS A 144 -4.76 12.66 -0.15
N SER A 145 -4.26 11.99 0.91
CA SER A 145 -4.67 10.62 1.25
C SER A 145 -6.12 10.57 1.73
N THR A 146 -6.84 9.52 1.31
CA THR A 146 -8.16 9.18 1.83
C THR A 146 -8.10 8.52 3.21
N ASP A 147 -6.91 8.21 3.74
CA ASP A 147 -6.78 7.57 5.06
C ASP A 147 -7.46 8.38 6.16
N ILE A 148 -7.34 9.72 6.11
CA ILE A 148 -7.96 10.62 7.10
C ILE A 148 -9.49 10.54 7.00
N THR A 149 -10.05 10.51 5.79
CA THR A 149 -11.50 10.46 5.59
C THR A 149 -12.04 9.07 5.90
N GLU A 150 -11.33 8.00 5.56
CA GLU A 150 -11.66 6.61 5.92
C GLU A 150 -11.62 6.39 7.43
N ASN A 151 -10.61 6.94 8.12
CA ASN A 151 -10.53 6.89 9.57
C ASN A 151 -11.73 7.62 10.21
N LYS A 152 -12.03 8.84 9.75
CA LYS A 152 -13.21 9.59 10.22
C LYS A 152 -14.53 8.88 9.92
N LEU A 153 -14.64 8.17 8.79
CA LEU A 153 -15.83 7.40 8.44
C LEU A 153 -16.14 6.31 9.48
N ILE A 154 -15.12 5.76 10.16
CA ILE A 154 -15.34 4.79 11.25
C ILE A 154 -16.11 5.46 12.40
N GLU A 155 -15.64 6.63 12.85
CA GLU A 155 -16.24 7.37 13.97
C GLU A 155 -17.58 8.00 13.61
N VAL A 156 -17.71 8.55 12.40
CA VAL A 156 -18.86 9.38 12.00
C VAL A 156 -19.96 8.53 11.34
N ALA A 157 -19.64 7.41 10.71
CA ALA A 157 -20.64 6.59 10.03
C ALA A 157 -20.74 5.17 10.61
N LYS A 158 -19.65 4.39 10.63
CA LYS A 158 -19.73 2.96 10.96
C LYS A 158 -20.13 2.72 12.41
N LYS A 159 -19.53 3.44 13.37
CA LYS A 159 -19.87 3.32 14.80
C LYS A 159 -21.31 3.77 15.07
N PRO A 160 -21.76 4.97 14.66
CA PRO A 160 -23.15 5.39 14.84
C PRO A 160 -24.14 4.44 14.18
N PHE A 161 -23.86 3.96 12.97
CA PHE A 161 -24.73 3.03 12.27
C PHE A 161 -24.94 1.72 13.07
N ARG A 162 -23.87 1.18 13.66
CA ARG A 162 -23.93 -0.01 14.53
C ARG A 162 -24.70 0.23 15.84
N MET A 163 -24.86 1.47 16.28
CA MET A 163 -25.66 1.83 17.46
C MET A 163 -27.15 2.00 17.13
N THR A 164 -27.54 1.99 15.85
CA THR A 164 -28.94 2.12 15.44
C THR A 164 -29.65 0.77 15.46
N ASN A 165 -30.98 0.80 15.36
CA ASN A 165 -31.79 -0.39 15.12
C ASN A 165 -31.81 -0.83 13.63
N HIS A 166 -30.96 -0.23 12.78
CA HIS A 166 -30.88 -0.45 11.33
C HIS A 166 -32.14 -0.12 10.52
N ARG A 167 -33.16 0.51 11.12
CA ARG A 167 -34.38 0.97 10.45
C ARG A 167 -34.45 2.49 10.51
N ASP A 168 -34.45 3.15 9.35
CA ASP A 168 -34.33 4.62 9.29
C ASP A 168 -33.16 5.11 10.15
N ALA A 169 -31.97 4.57 9.83
CA ALA A 169 -30.75 4.79 10.60
C ALA A 169 -30.22 6.24 10.59
N PRO A 170 -30.32 7.04 9.50
CA PRO A 170 -29.67 8.35 9.46
C PRO A 170 -30.07 9.30 10.60
N PRO A 171 -31.37 9.49 10.95
CA PRO A 171 -31.75 10.32 12.09
C PRO A 171 -31.17 9.83 13.42
N GLN A 172 -31.06 8.52 13.62
CA GLN A 172 -30.48 7.92 14.82
C GLN A 172 -28.96 8.16 14.90
N MET A 173 -28.27 8.04 13.77
CA MET A 173 -26.83 8.33 13.66
C MET A 173 -26.54 9.80 13.99
N VAL A 174 -27.33 10.73 13.44
CA VAL A 174 -27.20 12.17 13.72
C VAL A 174 -27.39 12.46 15.21
N ARG A 175 -28.40 11.87 15.86
CA ARG A 175 -28.61 12.02 17.31
C ARG A 175 -27.45 11.47 18.13
N ALA A 176 -26.89 10.32 17.74
CA ALA A 176 -25.73 9.74 18.43
C ALA A 176 -24.51 10.64 18.34
N LEU A 177 -24.24 11.23 17.17
CA LEU A 177 -23.14 12.17 16.95
C LEU A 177 -23.34 13.49 17.70
N ASP A 178 -24.55 14.05 17.70
CA ASP A 178 -24.90 15.26 18.45
C ASP A 178 -24.66 15.06 19.95
N ARG A 179 -25.12 13.92 20.48
CA ARG A 179 -24.92 13.55 21.90
C ARG A 179 -23.44 13.41 22.24
N ALA A 180 -22.66 12.70 21.43
CA ALA A 180 -21.22 12.54 21.64
C ALA A 180 -20.49 13.89 21.60
N SER A 181 -20.89 14.78 20.69
CA SER A 181 -20.32 16.14 20.57
C SER A 181 -20.61 16.97 21.82
N LYS A 182 -21.85 16.94 22.33
CA LYS A 182 -22.24 17.63 23.57
C LYS A 182 -21.48 17.11 24.80
N HIS A 183 -21.32 15.79 24.94
CA HIS A 183 -20.53 15.22 26.02
C HIS A 183 -19.07 15.68 25.97
N ARG A 184 -18.46 15.71 24.78
CA ARG A 184 -17.09 16.18 24.60
C ARG A 184 -16.92 17.67 24.94
N ILE A 185 -17.85 18.52 24.51
CA ILE A 185 -17.81 19.95 24.86
C ILE A 185 -17.93 20.13 26.38
N PHE A 186 -18.82 19.38 27.02
CA PHE A 186 -18.99 19.44 28.47
C PHE A 186 -17.74 18.94 29.22
N SER A 187 -17.08 17.87 28.77
CA SER A 187 -15.85 17.40 29.42
C SER A 187 -14.71 18.41 29.31
N LEU A 188 -14.57 19.08 28.16
CA LEU A 188 -13.57 20.14 27.96
C LEU A 188 -13.84 21.39 28.83
N TYR A 189 -15.08 21.61 29.26
CA TYR A 189 -15.41 22.70 30.18
C TYR A 189 -15.05 22.37 31.64
N LEU A 190 -14.96 21.08 31.99
CA LEU A 190 -14.63 20.63 33.34
C LEU A 190 -13.12 20.50 33.61
N GLU A 191 -12.30 20.48 32.56
CA GLU A 191 -10.84 20.53 32.60
C GLU A 191 -10.33 21.97 32.67
#